data_AF-A0A164V7L6-F1
#
_entry.id   AF-A0A164V7L6-F1
#
_cell.length_a   1.000
_cell.length_b   1.000
_cell.length_c   1.000
_cell.angle_alpha   90.00
_cell.angle_beta   90.00
_cell.angle_gamma   90.00
#
_symmetry.space_group_name_H-M   'P 1'
#
loop_
_entity.id
_entity.type
_entity.pdbx_description
1 polymer ?
#
loop_
_entity_poly.entity_id
_entity_poly.type
_entity_poly.pdbx_seq_one_letter_code
_entity_poly.pdbx_strand_id
1 'polypeptide(L)'
;MKDTETTEEERERRYTQWKSLVPVLYDWLANHSLLWPCQSCRWGPVIEQATYKTRQRLYLSERTDGTVPNTLVIANCEIVKPRVAAAEHISQFNEESRSPFIKKFKTILHPGEVNRIRELPHNSNIVATHTDSPDVLVWDIESQPNRQANLASPISRPDLILTGHKDNAEYALAMCPTEPFVLSGGKDRSVILWSIHDHISTLAGDPKSAKSSKTGSIKTSKGDRSDDMPSSSPYVQARGTFQGHEDTVEDVQFCPSSAQEFCSVGDDSCLILWDTRSGSTPVIKVERAHNADIHCVDWNPVDVDLILTGSADKTVRMFDRRNLTSGPINIFAGHSEAVNCVQWSPDRSSVFGSAAEDGILNIWDYKQVDKQDKSTGLFFQHAGHRLLTSTLILLTLGRLSVSLMILTRGAERCRYGGCLISYTSRKRTLLLIWRNLKVNCYHDPLDISKFN
;
A
#
# COMPACT_ATOMS: atom_id res chain seq x y z
N MET A 1 15.29 18.86 26.45
CA MET A 1 14.45 18.16 27.45
C MET A 1 13.07 18.80 27.60
N LYS A 2 12.94 20.13 27.55
CA LYS A 2 11.62 20.83 27.54
C LYS A 2 10.82 20.72 26.23
N ASP A 3 11.47 20.59 25.07
CA ASP A 3 10.77 20.50 23.78
C ASP A 3 10.13 19.13 23.50
N THR A 4 10.57 18.07 24.18
CA THR A 4 10.02 16.71 24.01
C THR A 4 8.77 16.48 24.85
N GLU A 5 8.72 17.01 26.07
CA GLU A 5 7.54 16.91 26.95
C GLU A 5 6.33 17.66 26.37
N THR A 6 6.57 18.86 25.83
CA THR A 6 5.54 19.67 25.17
C THR A 6 4.93 18.97 23.95
N THR A 7 5.73 18.24 23.16
CA THR A 7 5.20 17.48 22.01
C THR A 7 4.40 16.23 22.39
N GLU A 8 4.71 15.59 23.52
CA GLU A 8 3.99 14.39 23.97
C GLU A 8 2.63 14.79 24.58
N GLU A 9 2.59 15.85 25.40
CA GLU A 9 1.36 16.41 25.95
C GLU A 9 0.40 16.91 24.87
N GLU A 10 0.93 17.57 23.83
CA GLU A 10 0.13 18.00 22.67
C GLU A 10 -0.46 16.81 21.91
N ARG A 11 0.31 15.71 21.74
CA ARG A 11 -0.20 14.48 21.12
C ARG A 11 -1.30 13.85 21.95
N GLU A 12 -1.10 13.77 23.26
CA GLU A 12 -2.09 13.24 24.19
C GLU A 12 -3.37 14.06 24.19
N ARG A 13 -3.26 15.39 24.13
CA ARG A 13 -4.40 16.28 23.97
C ARG A 13 -5.13 16.04 22.65
N ARG A 14 -4.41 15.97 21.52
CA ARG A 14 -5.00 15.69 20.20
C ARG A 14 -5.68 14.32 20.15
N TYR A 15 -5.05 13.30 20.73
CA TYR A 15 -5.63 11.95 20.85
C TYR A 15 -6.91 11.97 21.68
N THR A 16 -6.90 12.64 22.84
CA THR A 16 -8.08 12.71 23.72
C THR A 16 -9.23 13.43 23.03
N GLN A 17 -8.94 14.50 22.29
CA GLN A 17 -9.93 15.22 21.48
C GLN A 17 -10.45 14.36 20.32
N TRP A 18 -9.57 13.66 19.61
CA TRP A 18 -9.99 12.73 18.56
C TRP A 18 -10.89 11.63 19.13
N LYS A 19 -10.49 11.01 20.24
CA LYS A 19 -11.21 9.92 20.92
C LYS A 19 -12.63 10.32 21.30
N SER A 20 -12.85 11.55 21.77
CA SER A 20 -14.19 12.04 22.10
C SER A 20 -15.08 12.26 20.86
N LEU A 21 -14.47 12.52 19.70
CA LEU A 21 -15.17 12.74 18.43
C LEU A 21 -15.44 11.44 17.65
N VAL A 22 -14.81 10.31 17.99
CA VAL A 22 -14.96 9.04 17.27
C VAL A 22 -16.43 8.64 17.05
N PRO A 23 -17.35 8.69 18.06
CA PRO A 23 -18.76 8.33 17.86
C PRO A 23 -19.52 9.23 16.89
N VAL A 24 -18.98 10.41 16.59
CA VAL A 24 -19.58 11.40 15.67
C VAL A 24 -18.92 11.35 14.29
N LEU A 25 -17.61 11.08 14.24
CA LEU A 25 -16.83 11.11 13.00
C LEU A 25 -16.96 9.84 12.18
N TYR A 26 -17.07 8.67 12.81
CA TYR A 26 -17.03 7.39 12.12
C TYR A 26 -18.32 6.63 12.31
N ASP A 27 -18.83 6.06 11.21
CA ASP A 27 -19.96 5.15 11.30
C ASP A 27 -19.52 3.81 11.86
N TRP A 28 -18.29 3.37 11.57
CA TRP A 28 -17.72 2.17 12.18
C TRP A 28 -16.24 2.39 12.43
N LEU A 29 -15.77 1.92 13.58
CA LEU A 29 -14.36 1.89 13.95
C LEU A 29 -14.02 0.52 14.52
N ALA A 30 -12.95 -0.09 14.03
CA ALA A 30 -12.30 -1.23 14.64
C ALA A 30 -10.82 -0.94 14.83
N ASN A 31 -10.31 -1.28 16.01
CA ASN A 31 -8.90 -1.25 16.35
C ASN A 31 -8.41 -2.69 16.59
N HIS A 32 -7.23 -3.02 16.10
CA HIS A 32 -6.57 -4.28 16.39
C HIS A 32 -5.08 -4.06 16.68
N SER A 33 -4.70 -4.32 17.93
CA SER A 33 -3.31 -4.36 18.35
C SER A 33 -2.59 -5.58 17.76
N LEU A 34 -1.48 -5.33 17.05
CA LEU A 34 -0.64 -6.38 16.48
C LEU A 34 0.44 -6.78 17.47
N LEU A 35 0.85 -8.05 17.40
CA LEU A 35 1.96 -8.54 18.24
C LEU A 35 3.29 -7.94 17.80
N TRP A 36 3.48 -7.87 16.48
CA TRP A 36 4.68 -7.39 15.84
C TRP A 36 4.38 -6.16 14.98
N PRO A 37 5.37 -5.29 14.74
CA PRO A 37 5.18 -4.20 13.83
C PRO A 37 4.79 -4.62 12.44
N CYS A 38 3.77 -3.97 11.89
CA CYS A 38 3.36 -4.19 10.51
C CYS A 38 4.03 -3.17 9.58
N GLN A 39 4.57 -3.67 8.48
CA GLN A 39 5.35 -2.89 7.54
C GLN A 39 4.48 -2.47 6.34
N SER A 40 3.59 -3.38 5.91
CA SER A 40 2.64 -3.20 4.82
C SER A 40 1.35 -3.92 5.14
N CYS A 41 0.24 -3.31 4.76
CA CYS A 41 -1.07 -3.93 4.80
C CYS A 41 -1.78 -3.77 3.46
N ARG A 42 -2.78 -4.61 3.18
CA ARG A 42 -3.60 -4.52 1.97
C ARG A 42 -4.97 -5.16 2.20
N TRP A 43 -6.02 -4.50 1.72
CA TRP A 43 -7.33 -5.14 1.60
C TRP A 43 -7.26 -6.25 0.54
N GLY A 44 -7.90 -7.37 0.82
CA GLY A 44 -8.10 -8.43 -0.14
C GLY A 44 -9.56 -8.54 -0.61
N PRO A 45 -9.95 -9.66 -1.22
CA PRO A 45 -11.29 -9.87 -1.76
C PRO A 45 -12.39 -9.81 -0.69
N VAL A 46 -13.58 -9.40 -1.13
CA VAL A 46 -14.81 -9.60 -0.36
C VAL A 46 -15.13 -11.09 -0.37
N ILE A 47 -15.09 -11.71 0.81
CA ILE A 47 -15.35 -13.15 1.00
C ILE A 47 -16.86 -13.39 1.11
N GLU A 48 -17.56 -12.51 1.82
CA GLU A 48 -18.98 -12.64 2.08
C GLU A 48 -19.63 -11.27 2.19
N GLN A 49 -20.74 -11.05 1.47
CA GLN A 49 -21.52 -9.82 1.54
C GLN A 49 -22.90 -10.14 2.11
N ALA A 50 -23.10 -9.84 3.39
CA ALA A 50 -24.39 -10.01 4.06
C ALA A 50 -25.15 -8.68 4.17
N THR A 51 -26.39 -8.74 4.64
CA THR A 51 -27.27 -7.56 4.83
C THR A 51 -26.66 -6.54 5.77
N TYR A 52 -26.04 -6.98 6.88
CA TYR A 52 -25.58 -6.11 7.97
C TYR A 52 -24.07 -6.02 8.12
N LYS A 53 -23.34 -7.02 7.61
CA LYS A 53 -21.87 -7.08 7.68
C LYS A 53 -21.28 -7.54 6.36
N THR A 54 -20.04 -7.16 6.11
CA THR A 54 -19.25 -7.66 4.99
C THR A 54 -17.98 -8.27 5.54
N ARG A 55 -17.71 -9.53 5.19
CA ARG A 55 -16.47 -10.20 5.53
C ARG A 55 -15.49 -10.00 4.39
N GLN A 56 -14.37 -9.39 4.68
CA GLN A 56 -13.34 -9.07 3.69
C GLN A 56 -11.99 -9.59 4.15
N ARG A 57 -11.18 -10.01 3.18
CA ARG A 57 -9.81 -10.46 3.42
C ARG A 57 -8.91 -9.27 3.75
N LEU A 58 -7.92 -9.51 4.58
CA LEU A 58 -6.92 -8.54 5.00
C LEU A 58 -5.55 -9.22 4.99
N TYR A 59 -4.57 -8.58 4.37
CA TYR A 59 -3.17 -8.99 4.36
C TYR A 59 -2.36 -8.04 5.23
N LEU A 60 -1.56 -8.58 6.14
CA LEU A 60 -0.69 -7.84 7.06
C LEU A 60 0.69 -8.46 7.02
N SER A 61 1.74 -7.67 6.89
CA SER A 61 3.09 -8.13 7.20
C SER A 61 3.40 -7.92 8.66
N GLU A 62 4.15 -8.83 9.27
CA GLU A 62 4.69 -8.69 10.62
C GLU A 62 6.21 -8.79 10.51
N ARG A 63 6.88 -7.71 10.90
CA ARG A 63 8.34 -7.63 11.03
C ARG A 63 8.72 -8.07 12.43
N THR A 64 9.54 -9.09 12.52
CA THR A 64 9.95 -9.70 13.78
C THR A 64 11.38 -9.28 14.14
N ASP A 65 11.77 -9.44 15.40
CA ASP A 65 13.11 -9.10 15.91
C ASP A 65 14.18 -10.18 15.62
N GLY A 66 13.85 -11.16 14.77
CA GLY A 66 14.68 -12.33 14.50
C GLY A 66 14.49 -13.49 15.47
N THR A 67 13.75 -13.32 16.58
CA THR A 67 13.39 -14.44 17.49
C THR A 67 12.34 -15.36 16.91
N VAL A 68 11.63 -14.96 15.87
CA VAL A 68 10.77 -15.80 15.02
C VAL A 68 10.87 -15.31 13.58
N PRO A 69 10.58 -16.15 12.57
CA PRO A 69 10.56 -15.69 11.18
C PRO A 69 9.54 -14.58 10.96
N ASN A 70 9.83 -13.66 10.04
CA ASN A 70 8.86 -12.66 9.57
C ASN A 70 7.60 -13.36 9.07
N THR A 71 6.44 -12.70 9.16
CA THR A 71 5.19 -13.35 8.75
C THR A 71 4.34 -12.50 7.82
N LEU A 72 3.66 -13.17 6.90
CA LEU A 72 2.52 -12.62 6.18
C LEU A 72 1.27 -13.23 6.81
N VAL A 73 0.53 -12.40 7.54
CA VAL A 73 -0.72 -12.75 8.21
C VAL A 73 -1.88 -12.44 7.28
N ILE A 74 -2.66 -13.48 7.02
CA ILE A 74 -3.92 -13.40 6.31
C ILE A 74 -5.03 -13.45 7.34
N ALA A 75 -5.83 -12.39 7.41
CA ALA A 75 -6.93 -12.25 8.33
C ALA A 75 -8.25 -12.01 7.58
N ASN A 76 -9.35 -12.26 8.27
CA ASN A 76 -10.69 -11.94 7.81
C ASN A 76 -11.24 -10.84 8.72
N CYS A 77 -11.58 -9.71 8.14
CA CYS A 77 -12.21 -8.59 8.81
C CYS A 77 -13.73 -8.61 8.59
N GLU A 78 -14.51 -8.55 9.67
CA GLU A 78 -15.96 -8.37 9.64
C GLU A 78 -16.30 -6.88 9.78
N ILE A 79 -16.60 -6.23 8.65
CA ILE A 79 -16.92 -4.81 8.59
C ILE A 79 -18.43 -4.63 8.74
N VAL A 80 -18.85 -3.88 9.76
CA VAL A 80 -20.27 -3.59 10.00
C VAL A 80 -20.72 -2.43 9.10
N LYS A 81 -21.93 -2.52 8.54
CA LYS A 81 -22.46 -1.45 7.67
C LYS A 81 -22.88 -0.22 8.48
N PRO A 82 -22.83 1.00 7.91
CA PRO A 82 -23.01 2.27 8.64
C PRO A 82 -24.26 2.38 9.52
N ARG A 83 -25.37 1.74 9.12
CA ARG A 83 -26.65 1.81 9.86
C ARG A 83 -26.78 0.80 11.02
N VAL A 84 -25.76 -0.01 11.27
CA VAL A 84 -25.80 -1.14 12.23
C VAL A 84 -24.74 -0.99 13.33
N ALA A 85 -23.77 -0.10 13.14
CA ALA A 85 -22.75 0.12 14.15
C ALA A 85 -23.33 0.93 15.33
N ALA A 86 -23.37 0.31 16.51
CA ALA A 86 -23.87 0.95 17.71
C ALA A 86 -22.84 1.94 18.27
N ALA A 87 -23.29 3.12 18.70
CA ALA A 87 -22.47 4.08 19.43
C ALA A 87 -21.80 3.46 20.68
N GLU A 88 -22.43 2.43 21.27
CA GLU A 88 -21.90 1.63 22.38
C GLU A 88 -20.64 0.83 22.02
N HIS A 89 -20.52 0.33 20.79
CA HIS A 89 -19.29 -0.34 20.34
C HIS A 89 -18.13 0.66 20.19
N ILE A 90 -18.46 1.89 19.79
CA ILE A 90 -17.49 2.95 19.58
C ILE A 90 -17.03 3.54 20.93
N SER A 91 -17.94 3.66 21.91
CA SER A 91 -17.63 4.20 23.24
C SER A 91 -16.73 3.30 24.09
N GLN A 92 -16.75 1.99 23.84
CA GLN A 92 -15.88 1.00 24.51
C GLN A 92 -14.49 0.85 23.86
N PHE A 93 -14.12 1.75 22.93
CA PHE A 93 -12.83 1.72 22.24
C PHE A 93 -11.64 1.70 23.21
N ASN A 94 -10.85 0.62 23.13
CA ASN A 94 -9.57 0.47 23.79
C ASN A 94 -8.50 0.10 22.77
N GLU A 95 -7.50 0.97 22.59
CA GLU A 95 -6.42 0.84 21.61
C GLU A 95 -5.54 -0.40 21.82
N GLU A 96 -5.34 -0.82 23.06
CA GLU A 96 -4.51 -2.00 23.36
C GLU A 96 -5.25 -3.32 23.06
N SER A 97 -6.56 -3.26 22.82
CA SER A 97 -7.37 -4.45 22.61
C SER A 97 -7.23 -5.00 21.19
N ARG A 98 -7.32 -6.33 21.07
CA ARG A 98 -7.47 -6.99 19.78
C ARG A 98 -8.93 -6.92 19.33
N SER A 99 -9.17 -6.41 18.13
CA SER A 99 -10.51 -6.36 17.55
C SER A 99 -11.17 -7.74 17.52
N PRO A 100 -12.43 -7.89 17.97
CA PRO A 100 -13.22 -9.10 17.70
C PRO A 100 -13.60 -9.22 16.22
N PHE A 101 -13.49 -8.13 15.45
CA PHE A 101 -13.83 -8.09 14.02
C PHE A 101 -12.72 -8.64 13.13
N ILE A 102 -11.49 -8.74 13.63
CA ILE A 102 -10.35 -9.23 12.85
C ILE A 102 -9.96 -10.61 13.36
N LYS A 103 -10.20 -11.62 12.53
CA LYS A 103 -9.90 -13.03 12.84
C LYS A 103 -8.79 -13.52 11.94
N LYS A 104 -7.68 -13.93 12.53
CA LYS A 104 -6.57 -14.56 11.81
C LYS A 104 -7.06 -15.83 11.10
N PHE A 105 -6.77 -15.93 9.81
CA PHE A 105 -7.15 -17.05 8.96
C PHE A 105 -5.95 -17.95 8.66
N LYS A 106 -4.82 -17.36 8.25
CA LYS A 106 -3.62 -18.11 7.84
C LYS A 106 -2.36 -17.30 8.16
N THR A 107 -1.26 -17.99 8.49
CA THR A 107 0.08 -17.41 8.57
C THR A 107 0.98 -18.06 7.53
N ILE A 108 1.70 -17.24 6.78
CA ILE A 108 2.81 -17.66 5.92
C ILE A 108 4.10 -17.17 6.59
N LEU A 109 5.08 -18.04 6.78
CA LEU A 109 6.39 -17.65 7.31
C LEU A 109 7.22 -17.11 6.15
N HIS A 110 7.51 -15.82 6.18
CA HIS A 110 8.13 -15.09 5.09
C HIS A 110 9.67 -15.09 5.24
N PRO A 111 10.44 -15.28 4.15
CA PRO A 111 11.91 -15.31 4.20
C PRO A 111 12.56 -13.96 4.52
N GLY A 112 11.82 -12.86 4.45
CA GLY A 112 12.34 -11.51 4.68
C GLY A 112 11.24 -10.53 5.11
N GLU A 113 11.65 -9.30 5.44
CA GLU A 113 10.74 -8.25 5.88
C GLU A 113 9.84 -7.81 4.72
N VAL A 114 8.51 -7.90 4.85
CA VAL A 114 7.59 -7.59 3.74
C VAL A 114 7.25 -6.10 3.73
N ASN A 115 7.88 -5.39 2.81
CA ASN A 115 7.80 -3.94 2.61
C ASN A 115 6.59 -3.50 1.82
N ARG A 116 6.10 -4.33 0.90
CA ARG A 116 4.88 -4.03 0.14
C ARG A 116 4.14 -5.30 -0.27
N ILE A 117 2.81 -5.20 -0.24
CA ILE A 117 1.88 -6.26 -0.62
C ILE A 117 0.97 -5.75 -1.75
N ARG A 118 0.81 -6.54 -2.81
CA ARG A 118 -0.15 -6.30 -3.90
C ARG A 118 -0.88 -7.59 -4.26
N GLU A 119 -2.19 -7.50 -4.41
CA GLU A 119 -3.02 -8.60 -4.91
C GLU A 119 -3.18 -8.52 -6.43
N LEU A 120 -3.37 -9.66 -7.09
CA LEU A 120 -3.77 -9.71 -8.49
C LEU A 120 -5.28 -9.47 -8.61
N PRO A 121 -5.76 -8.40 -9.29
CA PRO A 121 -7.18 -8.03 -9.26
C PRO A 121 -8.16 -9.09 -9.78
N HIS A 122 -7.75 -9.90 -10.75
CA HIS A 122 -8.60 -10.93 -11.37
C HIS A 122 -8.52 -12.30 -10.70
N ASN A 123 -7.52 -12.50 -9.84
CA ASN A 123 -7.34 -13.73 -9.08
C ASN A 123 -6.88 -13.37 -7.67
N SER A 124 -7.85 -13.22 -6.80
CA SER A 124 -7.67 -12.75 -5.43
C SER A 124 -6.90 -13.70 -4.52
N ASN A 125 -6.55 -14.89 -5.00
CA ASN A 125 -5.69 -15.81 -4.28
C ASN A 125 -4.22 -15.47 -4.48
N ILE A 126 -3.86 -14.71 -5.52
CA ILE A 126 -2.48 -14.42 -5.85
C ILE A 126 -2.06 -13.09 -5.26
N VAL A 127 -0.97 -13.12 -4.50
CA VAL A 127 -0.37 -11.95 -3.87
C VAL A 127 1.11 -11.90 -4.20
N ALA A 128 1.59 -10.72 -4.58
CA ALA A 128 3.01 -10.41 -4.72
C ALA A 128 3.50 -9.61 -3.50
N THR A 129 4.72 -9.90 -3.07
CA THR A 129 5.37 -9.23 -1.95
C THR A 129 6.79 -8.80 -2.29
N HIS A 130 7.14 -7.59 -1.89
CA HIS A 130 8.50 -7.08 -1.89
C HIS A 130 9.14 -7.22 -0.51
N THR A 131 10.45 -7.45 -0.49
CA THR A 131 11.27 -7.46 0.74
C THR A 131 12.57 -6.69 0.55
N ASP A 132 13.49 -6.80 1.50
CA ASP A 132 14.87 -6.31 1.38
C ASP A 132 15.74 -7.22 0.50
N SER A 133 15.18 -7.71 -0.62
CA SER A 133 15.82 -8.63 -1.57
C SER A 133 15.65 -8.07 -2.99
N PRO A 134 16.54 -8.40 -3.94
CA PRO A 134 16.30 -8.15 -5.36
C PRO A 134 15.13 -8.98 -5.93
N ASP A 135 14.77 -10.07 -5.28
CA ASP A 135 13.74 -10.99 -5.75
C ASP A 135 12.34 -10.59 -5.25
N VAL A 136 11.35 -10.64 -6.15
CA VAL A 136 9.94 -10.45 -5.81
C VAL A 136 9.28 -11.81 -5.63
N LEU A 137 8.53 -12.00 -4.54
CA LEU A 137 7.91 -13.28 -4.22
C LEU A 137 6.41 -13.25 -4.52
N VAL A 138 5.93 -14.31 -5.18
CA VAL A 138 4.52 -14.50 -5.51
C VAL A 138 3.98 -15.71 -4.75
N TRP A 139 2.79 -15.52 -4.17
CA TRP A 139 2.13 -16.45 -3.27
C TRP A 139 0.72 -16.76 -3.76
N ASP A 140 0.37 -18.04 -3.84
CA ASP A 140 -1.02 -18.50 -3.87
C ASP A 140 -1.50 -18.74 -2.44
N ILE A 141 -2.31 -17.80 -1.95
CA ILE A 141 -2.77 -17.79 -0.57
C ILE A 141 -3.54 -19.06 -0.22
N GLU A 142 -4.26 -19.69 -1.15
CA GLU A 142 -5.02 -20.91 -0.86
C GLU A 142 -4.10 -22.15 -0.79
N SER A 143 -3.08 -22.23 -1.66
CA SER A 143 -2.11 -23.34 -1.69
C SER A 143 -1.24 -23.41 -0.43
N GLN A 144 -0.94 -22.26 0.17
CA GLN A 144 0.00 -22.17 1.28
C GLN A 144 -0.58 -22.78 2.57
N PRO A 145 0.21 -23.57 3.33
CA PRO A 145 -0.24 -24.12 4.61
C PRO A 145 -0.35 -23.02 5.68
N ASN A 146 -1.28 -23.18 6.62
CA ASN A 146 -1.31 -22.33 7.80
C ASN A 146 -0.20 -22.73 8.77
N ARG A 147 0.81 -21.87 8.94
CA ARG A 147 1.94 -22.10 9.83
C ARG A 147 1.77 -21.38 11.17
N GLN A 148 2.49 -21.88 12.18
CA GLN A 148 2.68 -21.18 13.44
C GLN A 148 4.08 -20.58 13.45
N ALA A 149 4.19 -19.31 13.88
CA ALA A 149 5.48 -18.63 13.96
C ALA A 149 6.26 -19.16 15.17
N ASN A 150 7.20 -20.06 14.91
CA ASN A 150 8.19 -20.51 15.88
C ASN A 150 9.54 -20.73 15.17
N LEU A 151 10.64 -20.63 15.91
CA LEU A 151 12.01 -20.74 15.38
C LEU A 151 12.31 -22.05 14.65
N ALA A 152 11.66 -23.14 15.06
CA ALA A 152 11.88 -24.47 14.49
C ALA A 152 11.09 -24.70 13.19
N SER A 153 10.14 -23.82 12.85
CA SER A 153 9.30 -24.00 11.66
C SER A 153 10.05 -23.55 10.41
N PRO A 154 10.10 -24.39 9.37
CA PRO A 154 10.72 -23.99 8.11
C PRO A 154 9.92 -22.86 7.48
N ILE A 155 10.65 -21.92 6.87
CA ILE A 155 10.12 -20.80 6.10
C ILE A 155 9.17 -21.32 5.00
N SER A 156 8.09 -20.59 4.72
CA SER A 156 7.19 -20.95 3.62
C SER A 156 7.89 -20.78 2.28
N ARG A 157 7.62 -21.72 1.38
CA ARG A 157 8.15 -21.70 0.03
C ARG A 157 7.26 -20.83 -0.86
N PRO A 158 7.80 -19.80 -1.54
CA PRO A 158 7.01 -19.00 -2.49
C PRO A 158 6.61 -19.84 -3.70
N ASP A 159 5.41 -19.59 -4.23
CA ASP A 159 4.87 -20.32 -5.39
C ASP A 159 5.60 -19.94 -6.69
N LEU A 160 6.09 -18.70 -6.78
CA LEU A 160 6.92 -18.21 -7.87
C LEU A 160 7.87 -17.10 -7.41
N ILE A 161 9.10 -17.09 -7.92
CA ILE A 161 10.10 -16.05 -7.66
C ILE A 161 10.32 -15.23 -8.95
N LEU A 162 10.17 -13.92 -8.89
CA LEU A 162 10.48 -13.02 -10.00
C LEU A 162 11.88 -12.45 -9.79
N THR A 163 12.74 -12.69 -10.77
CA THR A 163 14.16 -12.35 -10.71
C THR A 163 14.50 -11.31 -11.78
N GLY A 164 15.48 -10.45 -11.51
CA GLY A 164 15.97 -9.49 -12.50
C GLY A 164 16.66 -8.26 -11.91
N HIS A 165 16.27 -7.84 -10.70
CA HIS A 165 16.94 -6.72 -10.05
C HIS A 165 18.37 -7.07 -9.66
N LYS A 166 19.25 -6.06 -9.72
CA LYS A 166 20.68 -6.18 -9.36
C LYS A 166 20.98 -5.74 -7.93
N ASP A 167 20.05 -5.01 -7.33
CA ASP A 167 20.11 -4.48 -5.97
C ASP A 167 18.71 -4.61 -5.34
N ASN A 168 18.56 -4.27 -4.06
CA ASN A 168 17.31 -4.42 -3.33
C ASN A 168 16.15 -3.67 -3.99
N ALA A 169 15.02 -4.35 -4.12
CA ALA A 169 13.76 -3.80 -4.61
C ALA A 169 12.78 -3.70 -3.44
N GLU A 170 12.94 -2.66 -2.61
CA GLU A 170 12.28 -2.62 -1.30
C GLU A 170 10.80 -2.24 -1.39
N TYR A 171 10.44 -1.20 -2.15
CA TYR A 171 9.10 -0.60 -2.03
C TYR A 171 8.28 -0.60 -3.30
N ALA A 172 8.83 -0.29 -4.47
CA ALA A 172 8.04 -0.12 -5.68
C ALA A 172 7.46 -1.45 -6.19
N LEU A 173 6.15 -1.66 -6.09
CA LEU A 173 5.46 -2.88 -6.54
C LEU A 173 4.04 -2.57 -7.00
N ALA A 174 3.69 -3.01 -8.21
CA ALA A 174 2.34 -2.92 -8.76
C ALA A 174 1.93 -4.19 -9.52
N MET A 175 0.64 -4.51 -9.45
CA MET A 175 0.01 -5.60 -10.21
C MET A 175 -0.89 -4.98 -11.27
N CYS A 176 -0.82 -5.50 -12.49
CA CYS A 176 -1.62 -4.95 -13.59
C CYS A 176 -3.11 -5.25 -13.40
N PRO A 177 -3.99 -4.25 -13.61
CA PRO A 177 -5.43 -4.40 -13.44
C PRO A 177 -6.14 -5.04 -14.61
N THR A 178 -5.46 -5.36 -15.72
CA THR A 178 -6.06 -6.04 -16.88
C THR A 178 -5.37 -7.35 -17.26
N GLU A 179 -4.08 -7.51 -16.95
CA GLU A 179 -3.26 -8.66 -17.34
C GLU A 179 -2.48 -9.21 -16.14
N PRO A 180 -2.02 -10.47 -16.16
CA PRO A 180 -1.20 -11.05 -15.09
C PRO A 180 0.26 -10.58 -15.19
N PHE A 181 0.46 -9.26 -15.14
CA PHE A 181 1.75 -8.60 -15.15
C PHE A 181 2.08 -7.99 -13.79
N VAL A 182 3.38 -7.98 -13.49
CA VAL A 182 3.94 -7.44 -12.24
C VAL A 182 5.00 -6.41 -12.60
N LEU A 183 4.96 -5.25 -11.94
CA LEU A 183 5.99 -4.22 -12.02
C LEU A 183 6.68 -4.06 -10.68
N SER A 184 7.99 -3.86 -10.74
CA SER A 184 8.83 -3.54 -9.60
C SER A 184 9.81 -2.43 -9.95
N GLY A 185 10.14 -1.60 -8.98
CA GLY A 185 11.30 -0.70 -9.02
C GLY A 185 12.30 -1.05 -7.92
N GLY A 186 13.57 -0.74 -8.14
CA GLY A 186 14.62 -1.02 -7.15
C GLY A 186 15.72 0.03 -7.06
N LYS A 187 16.64 -0.19 -6.12
CA LYS A 187 17.86 0.62 -5.92
C LYS A 187 18.84 0.55 -7.09
N ASP A 188 18.66 -0.45 -7.96
CA ASP A 188 19.36 -0.56 -9.23
C ASP A 188 18.86 0.43 -10.31
N ARG A 189 17.97 1.36 -9.94
CA ARG A 189 17.44 2.45 -10.78
C ARG A 189 16.63 1.97 -11.96
N SER A 190 16.20 0.71 -11.92
CA SER A 190 15.46 0.08 -12.98
C SER A 190 14.01 -0.19 -12.57
N VAL A 191 13.13 -0.14 -13.56
CA VAL A 191 11.79 -0.71 -13.45
C VAL A 191 11.79 -2.03 -14.21
N ILE A 192 11.30 -3.10 -13.60
CA ILE A 192 11.24 -4.42 -14.21
C ILE A 192 9.79 -4.87 -14.32
N LEU A 193 9.45 -5.39 -15.50
CA LEU A 193 8.18 -5.99 -15.82
C LEU A 193 8.33 -7.50 -15.93
N TRP A 194 7.43 -8.25 -15.30
CA TRP A 194 7.30 -9.69 -15.49
C TRP A 194 5.89 -10.06 -15.97
N SER A 195 5.79 -11.18 -16.68
CA SER A 195 4.53 -11.86 -16.92
C SER A 195 4.46 -13.10 -16.05
N ILE A 196 3.40 -13.23 -15.26
CA ILE A 196 3.11 -14.43 -14.48
C ILE A 196 1.98 -15.26 -15.12
N HIS A 197 1.63 -14.97 -16.39
CA HIS A 197 0.56 -15.64 -17.12
C HIS A 197 0.70 -17.16 -17.09
N ASP A 198 1.87 -17.69 -17.42
CA ASP A 198 2.12 -19.14 -17.47
C ASP A 198 1.91 -19.81 -16.10
N HIS A 199 2.26 -19.11 -15.01
CA HIS A 199 2.02 -19.60 -13.65
C HIS A 199 0.52 -19.66 -13.35
N ILE A 200 -0.23 -18.60 -13.66
CA ILE A 200 -1.69 -18.56 -13.50
C ILE A 200 -2.38 -19.64 -14.33
N SER A 201 -1.99 -19.83 -15.59
CA SER A 201 -2.54 -20.88 -16.46
C SER A 201 -2.26 -22.29 -15.93
N THR A 202 -1.09 -22.51 -15.33
CA THR A 202 -0.73 -23.79 -14.72
C THR A 202 -1.60 -24.10 -13.50
N LEU A 203 -1.88 -23.09 -12.66
CA LEU A 203 -2.80 -23.23 -11.52
C LEU A 203 -4.25 -23.52 -11.96
N ALA A 204 -4.66 -23.02 -13.13
CA ALA A 204 -6.01 -23.21 -13.69
C ALA A 204 -6.24 -24.59 -14.34
N GLY A 205 -5.19 -25.40 -14.58
CA GLY A 205 -5.34 -26.82 -14.92
C GLY A 205 -5.71 -27.18 -16.36
N ASP A 206 -5.22 -26.46 -17.38
CA ASP A 206 -5.35 -26.91 -18.78
C ASP A 206 -3.99 -27.34 -19.38
N PRO A 207 -3.64 -28.65 -19.40
CA PRO A 207 -2.36 -29.15 -19.91
C PRO A 207 -2.19 -28.99 -21.44
N LYS A 208 -3.18 -28.46 -22.17
CA LYS A 208 -3.12 -28.24 -23.63
C LYS A 208 -2.63 -26.84 -24.04
N SER A 209 -2.60 -25.85 -23.14
CA SER A 209 -2.15 -24.47 -23.45
C SER A 209 -0.63 -24.28 -23.30
N ALA A 210 0.04 -25.15 -22.55
CA ALA A 210 1.49 -25.10 -22.28
C ALA A 210 2.41 -25.27 -23.52
N LYS A 211 1.84 -25.44 -24.73
CA LYS A 211 2.60 -25.60 -25.99
C LYS A 211 2.56 -24.38 -26.92
N SER A 212 1.97 -23.25 -26.52
CA SER A 212 1.90 -22.04 -27.35
C SER A 212 2.16 -20.73 -26.60
N SER A 213 3.29 -20.64 -25.89
CA SER A 213 3.86 -19.34 -25.49
C SER A 213 5.36 -19.36 -25.76
N LYS A 214 5.80 -18.60 -26.77
CA LYS A 214 7.22 -18.28 -27.02
C LYS A 214 7.71 -17.12 -26.14
N THR A 215 7.06 -16.85 -25.01
CA THR A 215 7.43 -15.76 -24.11
C THR A 215 7.57 -16.25 -22.68
N GLY A 216 8.80 -16.51 -22.25
CA GLY A 216 9.18 -16.67 -20.84
C GLY A 216 9.15 -18.11 -20.31
N SER A 217 10.06 -18.98 -20.76
CA SER A 217 10.18 -20.32 -20.20
C SER A 217 10.51 -20.28 -18.70
N ILE A 218 9.63 -20.86 -17.87
CA ILE A 218 9.93 -21.22 -16.48
C ILE A 218 11.11 -22.20 -16.51
N LYS A 219 12.28 -21.78 -16.04
CA LYS A 219 13.47 -22.64 -15.97
C LYS A 219 13.57 -23.27 -14.58
N THR A 220 13.77 -24.57 -14.53
CA THR A 220 14.16 -25.29 -13.31
C THR A 220 15.63 -25.67 -13.46
N SER A 221 16.53 -24.96 -12.79
CA SER A 221 17.96 -25.32 -12.79
C SER A 221 18.57 -25.14 -11.40
N LYS A 222 19.14 -26.23 -10.89
CA LYS A 222 20.05 -26.25 -9.73
C LYS A 222 21.38 -25.59 -10.14
N GLY A 223 21.82 -24.57 -9.41
CA GLY A 223 23.14 -23.96 -9.58
C GLY A 223 23.38 -22.80 -8.61
N ASP A 224 24.42 -22.97 -7.78
CA ASP A 224 25.08 -22.07 -6.81
C ASP A 224 24.38 -20.76 -6.44
N ARG A 225 23.65 -20.78 -5.32
CA ARG A 225 23.24 -19.59 -4.56
C ARG A 225 23.30 -19.92 -3.06
N SER A 226 23.66 -18.91 -2.27
CA SER A 226 23.83 -18.94 -0.81
C SER A 226 22.68 -19.64 -0.07
N ASP A 227 23.04 -20.40 0.96
CA ASP A 227 22.29 -21.46 1.64
C ASP A 227 20.97 -21.08 2.39
N ASP A 228 20.34 -19.92 2.15
CA ASP A 228 19.19 -19.46 2.95
C ASP A 228 17.84 -19.29 2.19
N MET A 229 17.73 -19.69 0.92
CA MET A 229 16.45 -19.68 0.18
C MET A 229 16.07 -21.08 -0.34
N PRO A 230 14.78 -21.48 -0.30
CA PRO A 230 14.38 -22.83 -0.67
C PRO A 230 14.63 -23.07 -2.16
N SER A 231 15.68 -23.85 -2.47
CA SER A 231 16.23 -24.17 -3.79
C SER A 231 15.30 -24.93 -4.76
N SER A 232 13.98 -24.87 -4.54
CA SER A 232 12.97 -25.63 -5.30
C SER A 232 11.88 -24.79 -5.94
N SER A 233 11.72 -23.50 -5.62
CA SER A 233 10.69 -22.64 -6.23
C SER A 233 10.95 -22.35 -7.70
N PRO A 234 9.93 -22.38 -8.57
CA PRO A 234 10.09 -21.93 -9.94
C PRO A 234 10.41 -20.43 -9.95
N TYR A 235 11.15 -19.99 -10.96
CA TYR A 235 11.46 -18.58 -11.15
C TYR A 235 11.12 -18.11 -12.57
N VAL A 236 10.79 -16.82 -12.67
CA VAL A 236 10.55 -16.13 -13.94
C VAL A 236 11.56 -14.98 -14.06
N GLN A 237 12.09 -14.83 -15.27
CA GLN A 237 13.02 -13.76 -15.63
C GLN A 237 12.26 -12.52 -16.12
N ALA A 238 12.90 -11.37 -16.05
CA ALA A 238 12.36 -10.11 -16.54
C ALA A 238 11.83 -10.25 -17.99
N ARG A 239 10.59 -9.79 -18.21
CA ARG A 239 10.01 -9.61 -19.55
C ARG A 239 10.54 -8.33 -20.20
N GLY A 240 10.75 -7.28 -19.38
CA GLY A 240 11.35 -6.03 -19.80
C GLY A 240 12.03 -5.35 -18.62
N THR A 241 13.17 -4.71 -18.91
CA THR A 241 13.91 -3.88 -17.96
C THR A 241 13.96 -2.47 -18.55
N PHE A 242 13.48 -1.49 -17.80
CA PHE A 242 13.30 -0.12 -18.20
C PHE A 242 14.29 0.76 -17.44
N GLN A 243 15.02 1.61 -18.16
CA GLN A 243 16.08 2.45 -17.59
C GLN A 243 15.84 3.90 -17.95
N GLY A 244 15.94 4.79 -16.96
CA GLY A 244 15.70 6.22 -17.14
C GLY A 244 15.74 7.03 -15.84
N HIS A 245 15.54 6.36 -14.70
CA HIS A 245 15.83 6.94 -13.39
C HIS A 245 17.33 7.00 -13.14
N GLU A 246 17.75 8.03 -12.41
CA GLU A 246 19.15 8.27 -12.03
C GLU A 246 19.46 7.86 -10.59
N ASP A 247 18.41 7.57 -9.81
CA ASP A 247 18.48 7.08 -8.44
C ASP A 247 17.38 6.02 -8.19
N THR A 248 17.20 5.61 -6.94
CA THR A 248 16.28 4.57 -6.49
C THR A 248 14.85 4.84 -6.96
N VAL A 249 14.20 3.80 -7.51
CA VAL A 249 12.78 3.86 -7.85
C VAL A 249 11.95 3.51 -6.61
N GLU A 250 11.23 4.50 -6.08
CA GLU A 250 10.46 4.38 -4.83
C GLU A 250 9.04 3.85 -5.07
N ASP A 251 8.43 4.15 -6.22
CA ASP A 251 7.09 3.65 -6.53
C ASP A 251 6.81 3.49 -8.04
N VAL A 252 5.89 2.59 -8.36
CA VAL A 252 5.45 2.25 -9.73
C VAL A 252 3.96 2.00 -9.75
N GLN A 253 3.29 2.37 -10.83
CA GLN A 253 1.85 2.14 -10.99
C GLN A 253 1.47 1.90 -12.46
N PHE A 254 0.66 0.87 -12.72
CA PHE A 254 0.11 0.63 -14.05
C PHE A 254 -0.96 1.66 -14.41
N CYS A 255 -1.09 1.94 -15.71
CA CYS A 255 -2.26 2.61 -16.25
C CYS A 255 -3.50 1.74 -16.02
N PRO A 256 -4.59 2.26 -15.41
CA PRO A 256 -5.79 1.49 -15.11
C PRO A 256 -6.48 0.88 -16.34
N SER A 257 -6.31 1.49 -17.51
CA SER A 257 -6.95 1.07 -18.76
C SER A 257 -6.02 0.29 -19.71
N SER A 258 -4.72 0.16 -19.38
CA SER A 258 -3.73 -0.43 -20.29
C SER A 258 -2.63 -1.20 -19.55
N ALA A 259 -2.41 -2.46 -19.95
CA ALA A 259 -1.29 -3.26 -19.46
C ALA A 259 0.09 -2.86 -20.03
N GLN A 260 0.11 -2.00 -21.05
CA GLN A 260 1.34 -1.60 -21.74
C GLN A 260 1.86 -0.25 -21.24
N GLU A 261 1.06 0.51 -20.51
CA GLU A 261 1.42 1.84 -20.00
C GLU A 261 1.56 1.78 -18.48
N PHE A 262 2.58 2.46 -17.96
CA PHE A 262 2.80 2.58 -16.51
C PHE A 262 3.63 3.81 -16.20
N CYS A 263 3.67 4.20 -14.93
CA CYS A 263 4.48 5.29 -14.43
C CYS A 263 5.39 4.82 -13.31
N SER A 264 6.47 5.57 -13.08
CA SER A 264 7.38 5.38 -11.96
C SER A 264 7.88 6.70 -11.41
N VAL A 265 8.26 6.69 -10.14
CA VAL A 265 8.83 7.82 -9.41
C VAL A 265 9.99 7.36 -8.53
N GLY A 266 10.89 8.27 -8.19
CA GLY A 266 12.07 7.94 -7.40
C GLY A 266 12.74 9.12 -6.70
N ASP A 267 13.89 8.82 -6.09
CA ASP A 267 14.72 9.77 -5.34
C ASP A 267 15.36 10.83 -6.26
N ASP A 268 15.44 10.56 -7.57
CA ASP A 268 15.85 11.53 -8.58
C ASP A 268 14.80 12.63 -8.86
N SER A 269 13.73 12.69 -8.05
CA SER A 269 12.65 13.68 -8.13
C SER A 269 11.94 13.70 -9.49
N CYS A 270 12.00 12.61 -10.26
CA CYS A 270 11.41 12.49 -11.57
C CYS A 270 10.10 11.69 -11.53
N LEU A 271 9.14 12.08 -12.36
CA LEU A 271 7.99 11.25 -12.76
C LEU A 271 8.23 10.79 -14.20
N ILE A 272 8.23 9.48 -14.42
CA ILE A 272 8.46 8.90 -15.75
C ILE A 272 7.22 8.13 -16.20
N LEU A 273 6.77 8.37 -17.44
CA LEU A 273 5.82 7.53 -18.15
C LEU A 273 6.54 6.59 -19.11
N TRP A 274 6.05 5.36 -19.12
CA TRP A 274 6.59 4.27 -19.91
C TRP A 274 5.48 3.66 -20.77
N ASP A 275 5.89 3.20 -21.94
CA ASP A 275 5.07 2.35 -22.81
C ASP A 275 5.94 1.18 -23.26
N THR A 276 5.57 -0.03 -22.87
CA THR A 276 6.27 -1.28 -23.21
C THR A 276 6.40 -1.48 -24.72
N ARG A 277 5.52 -0.88 -25.53
CA ARG A 277 5.56 -0.95 -27.01
C ARG A 277 6.63 -0.04 -27.60
N SER A 278 7.04 0.99 -26.87
CA SER A 278 8.08 1.94 -27.26
C SER A 278 9.48 1.47 -26.85
N GLY A 279 9.61 0.27 -26.28
CA GLY A 279 10.87 -0.31 -25.82
C GLY A 279 11.15 -0.02 -24.35
N SER A 280 12.44 0.00 -23.99
CA SER A 280 12.91 0.10 -22.59
C SER A 280 13.25 1.52 -22.13
N THR A 281 13.00 2.54 -22.96
CA THR A 281 13.32 3.94 -22.69
C THR A 281 12.09 4.74 -22.25
N PRO A 282 12.26 5.82 -21.48
CA PRO A 282 11.17 6.72 -21.11
C PRO A 282 10.41 7.24 -22.33
N VAL A 283 9.08 7.24 -22.29
CA VAL A 283 8.25 7.94 -23.29
C VAL A 283 8.19 9.42 -22.94
N ILE A 284 7.97 9.73 -21.66
CA ILE A 284 8.00 11.08 -21.11
C ILE A 284 8.73 11.02 -19.77
N LYS A 285 9.72 11.89 -19.56
CA LYS A 285 10.37 12.10 -18.26
C LYS A 285 10.09 13.53 -17.83
N VAL A 286 9.36 13.70 -16.73
CA VAL A 286 9.15 14.99 -16.07
C VAL A 286 10.29 15.15 -15.07
N GLU A 287 11.32 15.88 -15.50
CA GLU A 287 12.42 16.24 -14.62
C GLU A 287 11.94 17.24 -13.57
N ARG A 288 12.42 17.09 -12.33
CA ARG A 288 12.05 17.95 -11.20
C ARG A 288 10.52 18.04 -11.03
N ALA A 289 9.84 16.90 -11.15
CA ALA A 289 8.41 16.81 -10.87
C ALA A 289 8.09 17.27 -9.45
N HIS A 290 9.04 17.10 -8.52
CA HIS A 290 9.07 17.68 -7.17
C HIS A 290 10.39 18.40 -6.86
N ASN A 291 10.45 19.09 -5.72
CA ASN A 291 11.67 19.76 -5.24
C ASN A 291 12.54 18.86 -4.33
N ALA A 292 12.14 17.62 -4.12
CA ALA A 292 12.83 16.58 -3.37
C ALA A 292 12.30 15.21 -3.82
N ASP A 293 12.87 14.14 -3.25
CA ASP A 293 12.56 12.74 -3.49
C ASP A 293 11.04 12.47 -3.55
N ILE A 294 10.62 11.66 -4.52
CA ILE A 294 9.20 11.30 -4.68
C ILE A 294 9.02 9.87 -4.17
N HIS A 295 8.26 9.71 -3.08
CA HIS A 295 8.12 8.43 -2.39
C HIS A 295 6.95 7.59 -2.89
N CYS A 296 5.94 8.21 -3.51
CA CYS A 296 4.72 7.50 -3.89
C CYS A 296 4.06 8.10 -5.14
N VAL A 297 3.42 7.23 -5.91
CA VAL A 297 2.63 7.59 -7.10
C VAL A 297 1.33 6.79 -7.12
N ASP A 298 0.25 7.42 -7.54
CA ASP A 298 -0.99 6.68 -7.85
C ASP A 298 -1.68 7.24 -9.10
N TRP A 299 -2.25 6.34 -9.89
CA TRP A 299 -2.90 6.64 -11.16
C TRP A 299 -4.40 6.52 -10.98
N ASN A 300 -5.13 7.59 -11.29
CA ASN A 300 -6.57 7.65 -11.03
C ASN A 300 -7.32 6.55 -11.81
N PRO A 301 -8.02 5.63 -11.11
CA PRO A 301 -8.68 4.49 -11.74
C PRO A 301 -9.97 4.86 -12.47
N VAL A 302 -10.52 6.05 -12.22
CA VAL A 302 -11.78 6.53 -12.83
C VAL A 302 -11.50 7.54 -13.93
N ASP A 303 -10.60 8.48 -13.70
CA ASP A 303 -10.15 9.47 -14.69
C ASP A 303 -8.69 9.21 -15.07
N VAL A 304 -8.49 8.36 -16.07
CA VAL A 304 -7.16 7.85 -16.48
C VAL A 304 -6.18 8.92 -16.94
N ASP A 305 -6.61 10.18 -17.07
CA ASP A 305 -5.71 11.27 -17.41
C ASP A 305 -4.96 11.84 -16.19
N LEU A 306 -5.36 11.48 -14.97
CA LEU A 306 -4.85 12.07 -13.73
C LEU A 306 -3.88 11.15 -12.98
N ILE A 307 -2.75 11.73 -12.56
CA ILE A 307 -1.71 11.06 -11.76
C ILE A 307 -1.41 11.92 -10.52
N LEU A 308 -1.26 11.27 -9.36
CA LEU A 308 -0.82 11.91 -8.12
C LEU A 308 0.58 11.43 -7.74
N THR A 309 1.36 12.34 -7.18
CA THR A 309 2.66 12.05 -6.60
C THR A 309 2.78 12.69 -5.22
N GLY A 310 3.44 12.01 -4.28
CA GLY A 310 3.75 12.52 -2.94
C GLY A 310 5.26 12.49 -2.69
N SER A 311 5.79 13.53 -2.05
CA SER A 311 7.23 13.77 -1.95
C SER A 311 7.69 14.18 -0.54
N ALA A 312 9.00 14.02 -0.32
CA ALA A 312 9.75 14.62 0.78
C ALA A 312 9.66 16.17 0.82
N ASP A 313 9.27 16.82 -0.30
CA ASP A 313 9.02 18.26 -0.35
C ASP A 313 7.73 18.69 0.37
N LYS A 314 7.05 17.75 1.03
CA LYS A 314 5.85 17.94 1.87
C LYS A 314 4.58 18.24 1.06
N THR A 315 4.65 18.12 -0.27
CA THR A 315 3.52 18.38 -1.15
C THR A 315 3.01 17.11 -1.81
N VAL A 316 1.71 17.12 -2.11
CA VAL A 316 1.14 16.23 -3.13
C VAL A 316 0.97 17.04 -4.41
N ARG A 317 1.36 16.49 -5.55
CA ARG A 317 1.16 17.13 -6.86
C ARG A 317 0.28 16.27 -7.73
N MET A 318 -0.59 16.93 -8.48
CA MET A 318 -1.44 16.29 -9.48
C MET A 318 -0.96 16.69 -10.87
N PHE A 319 -0.91 15.71 -11.76
CA PHE A 319 -0.48 15.87 -13.13
C PHE A 319 -1.56 15.39 -14.09
N ASP A 320 -1.68 16.09 -15.22
CA ASP A 320 -2.46 15.64 -16.36
C ASP A 320 -1.52 14.96 -17.37
N ARG A 321 -1.71 13.66 -17.60
CA ARG A 321 -0.85 12.87 -18.49
C ARG A 321 -0.81 13.40 -19.92
N ARG A 322 -1.87 14.10 -20.35
CA ARG A 322 -1.99 14.66 -21.70
C ARG A 322 -1.06 15.86 -21.89
N ASN A 323 -0.60 16.48 -20.80
CA ASN A 323 0.24 17.66 -20.82
C ASN A 323 1.23 17.71 -19.64
N LEU A 324 1.98 16.62 -19.44
CA LEU A 324 2.95 16.50 -18.34
C LEU A 324 4.07 17.55 -18.36
N THR A 325 4.46 18.02 -19.55
CA THR A 325 5.54 18.99 -19.72
C THR A 325 5.19 20.38 -19.22
N SER A 326 3.90 20.68 -19.03
CA SER A 326 3.45 21.96 -18.46
C SER A 326 3.58 22.02 -16.94
N GLY A 327 4.00 20.92 -16.30
CA GLY A 327 4.11 20.82 -14.84
C GLY A 327 2.81 20.36 -14.16
N PRO A 328 2.75 20.40 -12.82
CA PRO A 328 1.59 19.94 -12.06
C PRO A 328 0.39 20.88 -12.26
N ILE A 329 -0.80 20.30 -12.44
CA ILE A 329 -2.06 21.06 -12.53
C ILE A 329 -2.51 21.58 -11.15
N ASN A 330 -2.17 20.86 -10.08
CA ASN A 330 -2.43 21.28 -8.70
C ASN A 330 -1.28 20.87 -7.78
N ILE A 331 -1.06 21.68 -6.75
CA ILE A 331 -0.13 21.43 -5.65
C ILE A 331 -0.91 21.53 -4.34
N PHE A 332 -0.93 20.47 -3.56
CA PHE A 332 -1.62 20.38 -2.28
C PHE A 332 -0.59 20.43 -1.15
N ALA A 333 -0.60 21.55 -0.41
CA ALA A 333 0.35 21.84 0.66
C ALA A 333 -0.33 21.80 2.04
N GLY A 334 -0.89 20.64 2.42
CA GLY A 334 -1.54 20.43 3.72
C GLY A 334 -0.77 19.56 4.71
N HIS A 335 0.42 19.08 4.34
CA HIS A 335 1.30 18.30 5.20
C HIS A 335 2.47 19.14 5.69
N SER A 336 2.93 18.88 6.92
CA SER A 336 4.09 19.57 7.50
C SER A 336 5.38 18.75 7.39
N GLU A 337 5.30 17.49 6.98
CA GLU A 337 6.44 16.58 6.78
C GLU A 337 6.27 15.74 5.50
N ALA A 338 7.26 14.90 5.20
CA ALA A 338 7.34 14.09 3.99
C ALA A 338 6.08 13.24 3.75
N VAL A 339 5.54 13.31 2.52
CA VAL A 339 4.37 12.53 2.12
C VAL A 339 4.82 11.15 1.68
N ASN A 340 4.35 10.12 2.39
CA ASN A 340 4.78 8.74 2.20
C ASN A 340 3.78 7.89 1.43
N CYS A 341 2.53 8.33 1.31
CA CYS A 341 1.48 7.60 0.64
C CYS A 341 0.46 8.56 0.03
N VAL A 342 0.09 8.31 -1.22
CA VAL A 342 -1.07 8.91 -1.89
C VAL A 342 -1.89 7.77 -2.50
N GLN A 343 -3.21 7.87 -2.43
CA GLN A 343 -4.10 7.00 -3.20
C GLN A 343 -5.37 7.71 -3.61
N TRP A 344 -5.76 7.50 -4.87
CA TRP A 344 -7.06 7.87 -5.41
C TRP A 344 -8.17 7.04 -4.80
N SER A 345 -9.34 7.67 -4.66
CA SER A 345 -10.57 6.95 -4.40
C SER A 345 -10.90 6.10 -5.62
N PRO A 346 -11.22 4.80 -5.46
CA PRO A 346 -11.50 3.95 -6.59
C PRO A 346 -12.88 4.18 -7.23
N ASP A 347 -13.77 4.88 -6.53
CA ASP A 347 -15.15 5.14 -6.92
C ASP A 347 -15.39 6.60 -7.35
N ARG A 348 -14.62 7.55 -6.80
CA ARG A 348 -14.79 8.98 -7.04
C ARG A 348 -13.54 9.57 -7.68
N SER A 349 -13.67 10.01 -8.92
CA SER A 349 -12.55 10.58 -9.69
C SER A 349 -11.94 11.85 -9.11
N SER A 350 -12.64 12.58 -8.23
CA SER A 350 -12.14 13.81 -7.63
C SER A 350 -11.51 13.66 -6.25
N VAL A 351 -11.69 12.50 -5.62
CA VAL A 351 -11.33 12.28 -4.23
C VAL A 351 -10.06 11.45 -4.14
N PHE A 352 -9.15 11.86 -3.27
CA PHE A 352 -7.95 11.09 -2.95
C PHE A 352 -7.57 11.31 -1.49
N GLY A 353 -6.65 10.49 -0.99
CA GLY A 353 -6.08 10.69 0.32
C GLY A 353 -4.56 10.72 0.26
N SER A 354 -3.98 11.34 1.26
CA SER A 354 -2.54 11.41 1.46
C SER A 354 -2.18 11.21 2.92
N ALA A 355 -1.02 10.63 3.17
CA ALA A 355 -0.50 10.40 4.51
C ALA A 355 0.99 10.73 4.58
N ALA A 356 1.42 11.33 5.69
CA ALA A 356 2.77 11.85 5.86
C ALA A 356 3.38 11.49 7.21
N GLU A 357 4.67 11.80 7.38
CA GLU A 357 5.43 11.58 8.63
C GLU A 357 4.98 12.48 9.79
N ASP A 358 4.17 13.49 9.50
CA ASP A 358 3.56 14.39 10.49
C ASP A 358 2.52 13.67 11.38
N GLY A 359 2.15 12.44 11.03
CA GLY A 359 1.13 11.68 11.76
C GLY A 359 -0.30 12.00 11.30
N ILE A 360 -0.44 12.72 10.17
CA ILE A 360 -1.71 13.21 9.65
C ILE A 360 -2.05 12.47 8.37
N LEU A 361 -3.34 12.20 8.22
CA LEU A 361 -3.91 11.69 7.00
C LEU A 361 -4.98 12.67 6.52
N ASN A 362 -4.81 13.14 5.29
CA ASN A 362 -5.70 14.09 4.65
C ASN A 362 -6.53 13.37 3.58
N ILE A 363 -7.81 13.71 3.49
CA ILE A 363 -8.70 13.35 2.39
C ILE A 363 -9.06 14.63 1.67
N TRP A 364 -8.91 14.60 0.36
CA TRP A 364 -9.04 15.75 -0.52
C TRP A 364 -10.15 15.49 -1.52
N ASP A 365 -10.89 16.53 -1.87
CA ASP A 365 -11.72 16.58 -3.07
C ASP A 365 -11.29 17.80 -3.88
N TYR A 366 -10.50 17.58 -4.94
CA TYR A 366 -9.93 18.68 -5.70
C TYR A 366 -10.99 19.48 -6.48
N LYS A 367 -12.21 18.97 -6.63
CA LYS A 367 -13.32 19.71 -7.27
C LYS A 367 -14.07 20.61 -6.29
N GLN A 368 -13.93 20.38 -4.99
CA GLN A 368 -14.53 21.21 -3.93
C GLN A 368 -13.63 22.37 -3.51
N VAL A 369 -12.66 22.77 -4.34
CA VAL A 369 -11.89 24.00 -4.13
C VAL A 369 -12.83 25.17 -4.25
N ASP A 370 -13.29 25.71 -3.12
CA ASP A 370 -14.16 26.88 -3.10
C ASP A 370 -13.40 28.06 -3.71
N LYS A 371 -14.03 28.75 -4.66
CA LYS A 371 -13.40 29.93 -5.29
C LYS A 371 -13.36 31.15 -4.35
N GLN A 372 -14.07 31.10 -3.22
CA GLN A 372 -14.20 32.21 -2.27
C GLN A 372 -13.32 32.07 -1.04
N ASP A 373 -13.03 30.84 -0.62
CA ASP A 373 -12.12 30.56 0.50
C ASP A 373 -10.93 29.78 -0.07
N LYS A 374 -9.70 30.16 0.28
CA LYS A 374 -8.49 29.49 -0.24
C LYS A 374 -8.30 28.08 0.34
N SER A 375 -9.38 27.32 0.52
CA SER A 375 -9.36 25.95 0.96
C SER A 375 -8.74 25.12 -0.16
N THR A 376 -7.72 24.34 0.17
CA THR A 376 -6.90 23.57 -0.78
C THR A 376 -7.63 22.33 -1.31
N GLY A 377 -8.97 22.31 -1.31
CA GLY A 377 -9.78 21.11 -1.55
C GLY A 377 -9.65 20.06 -0.44
N LEU A 378 -9.11 20.45 0.74
CA LEU A 378 -9.02 19.57 1.90
C LEU A 378 -10.43 19.32 2.44
N PHE A 379 -10.90 18.08 2.35
CA PHE A 379 -12.25 17.70 2.72
C PHE A 379 -12.33 17.14 4.14
N PHE A 380 -11.33 16.35 4.55
CA PHE A 380 -11.28 15.75 5.88
C PHE A 380 -9.83 15.53 6.31
N GLN A 381 -9.56 15.74 7.60
CA GLN A 381 -8.25 15.48 8.19
C GLN A 381 -8.42 14.52 9.36
N HIS A 382 -7.69 13.43 9.31
CA HIS A 382 -7.56 12.45 10.38
C HIS A 382 -6.24 12.67 11.10
N ALA A 383 -6.33 12.92 12.40
CA ALA A 383 -5.18 13.15 13.27
C ALA A 383 -5.46 12.57 14.66
N GLY A 384 -4.39 12.44 15.46
CA GLY A 384 -4.51 12.07 16.87
C GLY A 384 -4.21 10.62 17.18
N HIS A 385 -3.46 9.89 16.36
CA HIS A 385 -2.93 8.58 16.76
C HIS A 385 -1.80 8.71 17.77
N ARG A 386 -1.82 7.87 18.82
CA ARG A 386 -0.67 7.67 19.70
C ARG A 386 0.37 6.82 18.97
N LEU A 387 1.64 7.04 19.31
CA LEU A 387 2.79 6.38 18.68
C LEU A 387 3.17 5.05 19.35
N LEU A 388 2.32 4.54 20.24
CA LEU A 388 2.61 3.39 21.07
C LEU A 388 2.04 2.14 20.40
N THR A 389 2.95 1.25 19.99
CA THR A 389 2.66 -0.07 19.40
C THR A 389 1.98 -0.04 18.03
N SER A 390 2.17 -1.12 17.25
CA SER A 390 1.62 -1.19 15.90
C SER A 390 0.15 -1.52 15.93
N THR A 391 -0.66 -0.51 15.64
CA THR A 391 -2.10 -0.58 15.72
C THR A 391 -2.70 -0.49 14.32
N LEU A 392 -3.61 -1.41 14.02
CA LEU A 392 -4.42 -1.36 12.81
C LEU A 392 -5.77 -0.71 13.14
N ILE A 393 -6.03 0.46 12.55
CA ILE A 393 -7.32 1.15 12.67
C ILE A 393 -8.06 1.04 11.36
N LEU A 394 -9.27 0.49 11.43
CA LEU A 394 -10.21 0.39 10.32
C LEU A 394 -11.39 1.28 10.61
N LEU A 395 -11.71 2.20 9.70
CA LEU A 395 -12.83 3.11 9.88
C LEU A 395 -13.67 3.21 8.62
N THR A 396 -14.96 3.47 8.78
CA THR A 396 -15.84 3.83 7.66
C THR A 396 -16.43 5.23 7.84
N LEU A 397 -16.40 6.00 6.75
CA LEU A 397 -17.07 7.29 6.63
C LEU A 397 -18.22 7.09 5.64
N GLY A 398 -19.41 6.78 6.14
CA GLY A 398 -20.58 6.41 5.34
C GLY A 398 -21.15 7.54 4.49
N ARG A 399 -20.83 8.81 4.79
CA ARG A 399 -21.09 9.93 3.86
C ARG A 399 -20.19 9.92 2.62
N LEU A 400 -19.02 9.30 2.71
CA LEU A 400 -18.03 9.26 1.63
C LEU A 400 -17.86 7.86 1.01
N SER A 401 -18.53 6.83 1.53
CA SER A 401 -18.31 5.41 1.19
C SER A 401 -16.85 4.96 1.38
N VAL A 402 -16.09 5.63 2.24
CA VAL A 402 -14.66 5.36 2.44
C VAL A 402 -14.51 4.35 3.55
N SER A 403 -13.75 3.28 3.28
CA SER A 403 -13.14 2.51 4.36
C SER A 403 -11.65 2.73 4.33
N LEU A 404 -11.10 3.09 5.47
CA LEU A 404 -9.69 3.42 5.63
C LEU A 404 -9.01 2.38 6.50
N MET A 405 -7.78 2.07 6.13
CA MET A 405 -6.90 1.25 6.94
C MET A 405 -5.68 2.09 7.28
N ILE A 406 -5.51 2.37 8.57
CA ILE A 406 -4.40 3.11 9.11
C ILE A 406 -3.51 2.16 9.89
N LEU A 407 -2.22 2.25 9.59
CA LEU A 407 -1.16 1.59 10.33
C LEU A 407 -0.29 2.66 10.97
N THR A 408 -0.02 2.56 12.27
CA THR A 408 0.88 3.47 12.98
C THR A 408 2.16 2.75 13.39
N ARG A 409 3.32 3.41 13.23
CA ARG A 409 4.64 2.88 13.62
C ARG A 409 5.21 3.66 14.81
N GLY A 410 5.59 2.96 15.88
CA GLY A 410 6.44 3.49 16.94
C GLY A 410 7.92 3.43 16.54
N ALA A 411 8.69 4.46 16.84
CA ALA A 411 10.13 4.47 16.57
C ALA A 411 10.87 3.70 17.67
N GLU A 412 11.36 2.50 17.39
CA GLU A 412 12.30 1.82 18.30
C GLU A 412 13.74 2.25 18.02
N ARG A 413 14.45 2.67 19.07
CA ARG A 413 15.92 2.79 19.05
C ARG A 413 16.52 1.41 19.32
N CYS A 414 16.84 0.64 18.27
CA CYS A 414 17.73 -0.50 18.44
C CYS A 414 19.19 -0.02 18.53
N ARG A 415 19.84 -0.18 19.69
CA ARG A 415 21.31 -0.07 19.81
C ARG A 415 21.91 -1.43 19.50
N TYR A 416 22.72 -1.52 18.44
CA TYR A 416 23.61 -2.66 18.21
C TYR A 416 25.08 -2.24 18.43
N GLY A 417 25.77 -2.89 19.36
CA GLY A 417 27.22 -3.09 19.31
C GLY A 417 28.17 -1.87 19.23
N GLY A 418 27.81 -0.68 19.72
CA GLY A 418 28.76 0.43 19.88
C GLY A 418 29.30 1.05 18.57
N CYS A 419 28.76 0.67 17.41
CA CYS A 419 29.08 1.28 16.12
C CYS A 419 27.85 2.01 15.59
N LEU A 420 27.96 3.33 15.37
CA LEU A 420 26.93 4.13 14.71
C LEU A 420 26.91 3.77 13.22
N ILE A 421 26.09 2.78 12.86
CA ILE A 421 25.70 2.58 11.46
C ILE A 421 24.58 3.58 11.17
N SER A 422 24.90 4.62 10.40
CA SER A 422 23.91 5.55 9.85
C SER A 422 23.11 4.84 8.75
N TYR A 423 22.01 4.21 9.12
CA TYR A 423 20.90 3.95 8.20
C TYR A 423 19.59 4.40 8.85
N THR A 424 19.01 5.45 8.27
CA THR A 424 17.79 6.14 8.70
C THR A 424 16.54 5.35 8.29
N SER A 425 16.23 4.24 8.96
CA SER A 425 14.85 3.76 8.99
C SER A 425 14.07 4.57 10.03
N ARG A 426 13.77 5.84 9.67
CA ARG A 426 12.97 6.79 10.47
C ARG A 426 11.54 6.96 9.94
N LYS A 427 11.08 6.12 9.02
CA LYS A 427 9.81 6.33 8.32
C LYS A 427 8.61 6.00 9.23
N ARG A 428 8.01 7.02 9.85
CA ARG A 428 6.62 6.97 10.33
C ARG A 428 5.75 6.66 9.11
N THR A 429 5.13 5.49 9.08
CA THR A 429 4.31 5.10 7.92
C THR A 429 2.87 5.01 8.37
N LEU A 430 2.11 6.06 8.08
CA LEU A 430 0.66 5.99 7.94
C LEU A 430 0.37 5.45 6.54
N LEU A 431 -0.15 4.23 6.46
CA LEU A 431 -0.74 3.74 5.22
C LEU A 431 -2.18 4.20 5.13
N LEU A 432 -2.59 4.55 3.92
CA LEU A 432 -3.97 4.84 3.53
C LEU A 432 -4.35 3.78 2.49
N ILE A 433 -5.44 3.06 2.72
CA ILE A 433 -5.92 2.05 1.76
C ILE A 433 -7.42 2.18 1.58
N TRP A 434 -7.82 2.62 0.38
CA TRP A 434 -9.22 2.69 -0.01
C TRP A 434 -9.82 1.30 -0.19
N ARG A 435 -11.12 1.19 0.03
CA ARG A 435 -11.89 -0.02 -0.21
C ARG A 435 -12.73 0.13 -1.47
N ASN A 436 -12.57 -0.81 -2.40
CA ASN A 436 -13.48 -0.98 -3.53
C ASN A 436 -14.85 -1.44 -3.02
N LEU A 437 -15.77 -0.50 -2.83
CA LEU A 437 -17.18 -0.78 -2.59
C LEU A 437 -17.97 -0.39 -3.84
N LYS A 438 -18.29 -1.35 -4.71
CA LYS A 438 -19.45 -1.21 -5.61
C LYS A 438 -20.71 -1.26 -4.75
N VAL A 439 -21.04 -0.16 -4.08
CA VAL A 439 -22.30 -0.03 -3.35
C VAL A 439 -23.16 0.94 -4.14
N ASN A 440 -24.28 0.44 -4.66
CA ASN A 440 -25.36 1.29 -5.17
C ASN A 440 -25.91 2.09 -3.97
N CYS A 441 -25.41 3.32 -3.77
CA CYS A 441 -25.96 4.24 -2.79
C CYS A 441 -27.07 5.06 -3.47
N TYR A 442 -28.31 4.88 -3.01
CA TYR A 442 -29.42 5.78 -3.31
C TYR A 442 -29.11 7.16 -2.72
N HIS A 443 -29.24 8.18 -3.57
CA HIS A 443 -29.09 9.60 -3.22
C HIS A 443 -30.17 10.05 -2.25
N ASP A 444 -29.78 10.74 -1.18
CA ASP A 444 -30.51 11.90 -0.65
C ASP A 444 -29.53 12.78 0.16
N PRO A 445 -29.24 14.02 -0.27
CA PRO A 445 -28.39 14.95 0.47
C PRO A 445 -29.20 15.64 1.58
N LEU A 446 -28.79 15.44 2.85
CA LEU A 446 -29.27 16.24 3.97
C LEU A 446 -28.37 17.46 4.17
N ASP A 447 -28.99 18.64 4.13
CA ASP A 447 -28.39 19.97 4.24
C ASP A 447 -27.85 20.24 5.67
N ILE A 448 -26.59 20.66 5.75
CA ILE A 448 -25.81 20.79 7.00
C ILE A 448 -25.96 22.20 7.59
N SER A 449 -26.67 23.12 6.94
CA SER A 449 -26.82 24.52 7.41
C SER A 449 -27.64 24.70 8.70
N LYS A 450 -28.08 23.62 9.36
CA LYS A 450 -29.05 23.67 10.48
C LYS A 450 -28.51 23.29 11.86
N PHE A 451 -27.22 22.98 12.00
CA PHE A 451 -26.64 22.67 13.31
C PHE A 451 -25.32 23.43 13.50
N ASN A 452 -25.45 24.66 14.00
CA ASN A 452 -24.39 25.41 14.69
C ASN A 452 -24.52 25.19 16.19
#